data_AF-A0A1H7DYP8-F1
#
_entry.id   AF-A0A1H7DYP8-F1
#
_cell.length_a   1.000
_cell.length_b   1.000
_cell.length_c   1.000
_cell.angle_alpha   90.00
_cell.angle_beta   90.00
_cell.angle_gamma   90.00
#
_symmetry.space_group_name_H-M   'P 1'
#
loop_
_entity.id
_entity.type
_entity.pdbx_description
1 polymer ?
#
loop_
_entity_poly.entity_id
_entity_poly.type
_entity_poly.pdbx_seq_one_letter_code
_entity_poly.pdbx_strand_id
1 'polypeptide(L)'
;MPRVVAAVVLGCAATACDAAPPEATPTVSPPASTVPPGEFSAPPLALPGVQPGDACPVTEPRPWPDTDQASRVLGSGPLYPVADYFTDGVLQLRDEDREPDGTYTKKVRWIGSGYTGPVLVRAARIDGPGSAAGRFSYTGEPRDGGHYAVLSRPDSDLPGTTTVSGPGCYAYQVDGVSFSVTIVFRAVPAATASPS
;
A
#
# COMPACT_ATOMS: atom_id res chain seq x y z
N MET A 1 46.16 39.45 52.72
CA MET A 1 45.74 39.73 54.11
C MET A 1 45.08 38.49 54.69
N PRO A 2 45.54 38.00 55.86
CA PRO A 2 45.11 36.73 56.43
C PRO A 2 43.83 36.91 57.26
N ARG A 3 42.99 35.86 57.34
CA ARG A 3 42.24 35.53 58.56
C ARG A 3 41.63 34.14 58.46
N VAL A 4 42.22 33.24 59.23
CA VAL A 4 41.64 31.97 59.69
C VAL A 4 40.50 32.31 60.66
N VAL A 5 39.34 31.66 60.50
CA VAL A 5 38.40 31.40 61.61
C VAL A 5 37.87 29.98 61.46
N ALA A 6 37.85 29.30 62.61
CA ALA A 6 37.64 27.89 62.81
C ALA A 6 36.15 27.50 62.92
N ALA A 7 35.92 26.20 62.63
CA ALA A 7 35.00 25.25 63.26
C ALA A 7 33.50 25.58 63.36
N VAL A 8 32.66 24.63 62.93
CA VAL A 8 31.79 23.81 63.81
C VAL A 8 31.37 22.56 63.03
N VAL A 9 31.54 21.40 63.65
CA VAL A 9 31.00 20.11 63.21
C VAL A 9 29.55 20.01 63.70
N LEU A 10 28.62 19.67 62.83
CA LEU A 10 27.32 19.14 63.23
C LEU A 10 26.89 18.05 62.24
N GLY A 11 26.85 16.81 62.74
CA GLY A 11 26.40 15.65 61.99
C GLY A 11 24.89 15.61 61.89
N CYS A 12 24.40 15.28 60.70
CA CYS A 12 23.05 14.77 60.50
C CYS A 12 23.15 13.49 59.68
N ALA A 13 22.88 12.36 60.34
CA ALA A 13 22.58 11.11 59.66
C ALA A 13 21.21 11.26 58.98
N ALA A 14 21.18 11.15 57.66
CA ALA A 14 19.94 11.03 56.89
C ALA A 14 19.95 9.66 56.21
N THR A 15 18.95 8.88 56.57
CA THR A 15 18.58 7.55 56.12
C THR A 15 18.52 7.46 54.60
N ALA A 16 19.23 6.48 54.02
CA ALA A 16 19.05 6.07 52.63
C ALA A 16 17.68 5.38 52.50
N CYS A 17 16.75 6.01 51.79
CA CYS A 17 15.56 5.34 51.30
C CYS A 17 15.89 4.73 49.94
N ASP A 18 16.21 3.43 49.93
CA ASP A 18 16.15 2.61 48.73
C ASP A 18 14.67 2.51 48.30
N ALA A 19 14.29 3.28 47.28
CA ALA A 19 13.02 3.14 46.61
C ALA A 19 13.25 2.36 45.31
N ALA A 20 13.00 1.06 45.35
CA ALA A 20 12.92 0.25 44.13
C ALA A 20 11.80 0.81 43.22
N PRO A 21 12.05 0.98 41.90
CA PRO A 21 11.00 1.39 40.99
C PRO A 21 9.90 0.32 40.91
N PRO A 22 8.63 0.70 40.80
CA PRO A 22 7.53 -0.26 40.69
C PRO A 22 7.66 -1.07 39.40
N GLU A 23 7.53 -2.38 39.57
CA GLU A 23 7.48 -3.39 38.51
C GLU A 23 6.37 -3.02 37.51
N ALA A 24 6.74 -2.80 36.26
CA ALA A 24 5.81 -2.47 35.20
C ALA A 24 4.89 -3.67 34.95
N THR A 25 3.63 -3.55 35.37
CA THR A 25 2.56 -4.47 34.98
C THR A 25 2.54 -4.61 33.46
N PRO A 26 2.59 -5.82 32.87
CA PRO A 26 2.43 -5.97 31.44
C PRO A 26 1.03 -5.49 31.06
N THR A 27 0.96 -4.39 30.32
CA THR A 27 -0.28 -3.94 29.68
C THR A 27 -0.65 -5.00 28.64
N VAL A 28 -1.67 -5.79 28.94
CA VAL A 28 -2.28 -6.70 27.97
C VAL A 28 -2.90 -5.83 26.88
N SER A 29 -2.23 -5.75 25.73
CA SER A 29 -2.81 -5.15 24.53
C SER A 29 -4.11 -5.88 24.19
N PRO A 30 -5.23 -5.17 23.96
CA PRO A 30 -6.46 -5.82 23.52
C PRO A 30 -6.21 -6.55 22.18
N PRO A 31 -6.88 -7.69 21.94
CA PRO A 31 -6.76 -8.41 20.68
C PRO A 31 -7.18 -7.48 19.53
N ALA A 32 -6.47 -7.61 18.39
CA ALA A 32 -6.78 -6.89 17.16
C ALA A 32 -8.28 -7.01 16.85
N SER A 33 -8.99 -5.88 16.88
CA SER A 33 -10.43 -5.83 16.64
C SER A 33 -10.71 -6.39 15.24
N THR A 34 -11.31 -7.57 15.18
CA THR A 34 -11.85 -8.12 13.95
C THR A 34 -13.12 -7.35 13.64
N VAL A 35 -13.03 -6.39 12.71
CA VAL A 35 -14.18 -5.63 12.22
C VAL A 35 -15.08 -6.59 11.43
N PRO A 36 -16.40 -6.67 11.73
CA PRO A 36 -17.30 -7.53 10.99
C PRO A 36 -17.37 -7.12 9.51
N PRO A 37 -17.50 -8.07 8.56
CA PRO A 37 -17.43 -7.85 7.12
C PRO A 37 -18.51 -6.91 6.53
N GLY A 38 -19.50 -6.48 7.34
CA GLY A 38 -20.53 -5.52 6.95
C GLY A 38 -20.21 -4.04 7.21
N GLU A 39 -19.09 -3.72 7.87
CA GLU A 39 -18.81 -2.36 8.35
C GLU A 39 -17.90 -1.54 7.42
N PHE A 40 -17.44 -2.12 6.31
CA PHE A 40 -16.63 -1.39 5.34
C PHE A 40 -17.48 -0.35 4.60
N SER A 41 -17.18 0.93 4.84
CA SER A 41 -17.68 2.04 4.04
C SER A 41 -16.57 2.49 3.09
N ALA A 42 -16.83 2.43 1.78
CA ALA A 42 -15.86 2.85 0.78
C ALA A 42 -15.58 4.35 0.93
N PRO A 43 -14.30 4.77 1.12
CA PRO A 43 -13.95 6.18 1.08
C PRO A 43 -14.32 6.81 -0.28
N PRO A 44 -14.46 8.14 -0.37
CA PRO A 44 -14.56 8.81 -1.66
C PRO A 44 -13.39 8.44 -2.58
N LEU A 45 -13.64 8.40 -3.89
CA LEU A 45 -12.57 8.24 -4.87
C LEU A 45 -11.77 9.56 -4.93
N ALA A 46 -10.53 9.50 -4.49
CA ALA A 46 -9.58 10.59 -4.39
C ALA A 46 -8.32 10.25 -5.19
N LEU A 47 -8.41 10.44 -6.51
CA LEU A 47 -7.28 10.25 -7.42
C LEU A 47 -6.70 11.61 -7.84
N PRO A 48 -5.37 11.73 -7.98
CA PRO A 48 -4.76 12.94 -8.51
C PRO A 48 -5.17 13.11 -9.97
N GLY A 49 -5.44 14.34 -10.39
CA GLY A 49 -5.55 14.67 -11.82
C GLY A 49 -4.18 14.99 -12.40
N VAL A 50 -3.94 14.59 -13.64
CA VAL A 50 -2.75 14.95 -14.42
C VAL A 50 -3.20 15.87 -15.55
N GLN A 51 -2.57 17.04 -15.70
CA GLN A 51 -2.94 17.93 -16.80
C GLN A 51 -2.51 17.34 -18.14
N PRO A 52 -3.24 17.61 -19.23
CA PRO A 52 -2.82 17.20 -20.56
C PRO A 52 -1.39 17.68 -20.88
N GLY A 53 -0.50 16.75 -21.18
CA GLY A 53 0.90 17.03 -21.51
C GLY A 53 1.89 16.92 -20.33
N ASP A 54 1.41 16.88 -19.09
CA ASP A 54 2.27 16.62 -17.94
C ASP A 54 2.79 15.18 -17.95
N ALA A 55 3.96 14.98 -17.34
CA ALA A 55 4.48 13.64 -17.12
C ALA A 55 3.58 12.88 -16.14
N CYS A 56 3.33 11.60 -16.42
CA CYS A 56 2.61 10.71 -15.51
C CYS A 56 3.43 10.54 -14.22
N PRO A 57 2.91 10.92 -13.04
CA PRO A 57 3.66 10.87 -11.78
C PRO A 57 3.67 9.44 -11.22
N VAL A 58 4.37 8.54 -11.92
CA VAL A 58 4.43 7.10 -11.59
C VAL A 58 4.94 6.88 -10.17
N THR A 59 4.31 5.94 -9.47
CA THR A 59 4.74 5.52 -8.14
C THR A 59 6.06 4.78 -8.24
N GLU A 60 7.09 5.29 -7.56
CA GLU A 60 8.41 4.65 -7.55
C GLU A 60 8.31 3.25 -6.93
N PRO A 61 8.73 2.18 -7.62
CA PRO A 61 8.69 0.85 -7.04
C PRO A 61 9.73 0.70 -5.92
N ARG A 62 9.41 -0.10 -4.92
CA ARG A 62 10.27 -0.26 -3.73
C ARG A 62 10.69 -1.71 -3.56
N PRO A 63 11.92 -1.99 -3.10
CA PRO A 63 12.36 -3.35 -2.82
C PRO A 63 11.39 -4.08 -1.89
N TRP A 64 11.14 -5.35 -2.16
CA TRP A 64 10.36 -6.21 -1.28
C TRP A 64 11.30 -7.12 -0.48
N PRO A 65 11.07 -7.33 0.84
CA PRO A 65 12.00 -8.10 1.67
C PRO A 65 12.13 -9.58 1.28
N ASP A 66 11.04 -10.19 0.81
CA ASP A 66 11.01 -11.59 0.40
C ASP A 66 11.14 -11.71 -1.13
N THR A 67 12.36 -11.91 -1.62
CA THR A 67 12.65 -11.95 -3.05
C THR A 67 12.07 -13.18 -3.76
N ASP A 68 11.72 -14.23 -3.03
CA ASP A 68 11.03 -15.40 -3.60
C ASP A 68 9.56 -15.07 -3.92
N GLN A 69 8.99 -14.10 -3.19
CA GLN A 69 7.70 -13.53 -3.52
C GLN A 69 7.81 -12.50 -4.64
N ALA A 70 8.56 -11.42 -4.47
CA ALA A 70 8.67 -10.35 -5.47
C ALA A 70 10.00 -9.62 -5.34
N SER A 71 10.50 -9.04 -6.44
CA SER A 71 11.68 -8.18 -6.36
C SER A 71 11.33 -6.79 -5.83
N ARG A 72 10.22 -6.22 -6.32
CA ARG A 72 9.73 -4.89 -5.98
C ARG A 72 8.20 -4.85 -5.94
N VAL A 73 7.66 -3.88 -5.21
CA VAL A 73 6.22 -3.60 -5.12
C VAL A 73 5.92 -2.11 -5.30
N LEU A 74 4.67 -1.78 -5.63
CA LEU A 74 4.19 -0.40 -5.75
C LEU A 74 3.34 0.01 -4.53
N GLY A 75 3.38 1.29 -4.18
CA GLY A 75 2.51 1.87 -3.15
C GLY A 75 3.01 1.68 -1.72
N SER A 76 2.36 2.37 -0.78
CA SER A 76 2.73 2.36 0.66
C SER A 76 2.19 1.19 1.46
N GLY A 77 1.29 0.38 0.88
CA GLY A 77 0.70 -0.79 1.54
C GLY A 77 -0.61 -0.49 2.26
N PRO A 78 -1.15 -1.47 3.00
CA PRO A 78 -0.64 -2.83 3.22
C PRO A 78 -0.95 -3.84 2.10
N LEU A 79 -1.58 -3.40 1.02
CA LEU A 79 -1.85 -4.22 -0.16
C LEU A 79 -1.16 -3.62 -1.38
N TYR A 80 -0.28 -4.39 -2.01
CA TYR A 80 0.67 -3.90 -3.01
C TYR A 80 0.53 -4.66 -4.34
N PRO A 81 0.40 -3.98 -5.49
CA PRO A 81 0.65 -4.64 -6.76
C PRO A 81 2.15 -4.90 -6.89
N VAL A 82 2.48 -6.09 -7.40
CA VAL A 82 3.87 -6.50 -7.66
C VAL A 82 4.41 -5.70 -8.84
N ALA A 83 5.53 -5.01 -8.64
CA ALA A 83 6.08 -4.09 -9.63
C ALA A 83 6.73 -4.81 -10.82
N ASP A 84 7.00 -6.11 -10.70
CA ASP A 84 7.58 -6.92 -11.79
C ASP A 84 6.65 -7.00 -13.02
N TYR A 85 5.34 -6.73 -12.84
CA TYR A 85 4.36 -6.59 -13.92
C TYR A 85 4.37 -5.19 -14.58
N PHE A 86 5.11 -4.25 -14.00
CA PHE A 86 5.24 -2.85 -14.42
C PHE A 86 6.72 -2.54 -14.67
N THR A 87 7.29 -3.05 -15.76
CA THR A 87 8.70 -2.80 -16.11
C THR A 87 8.99 -1.29 -16.14
N ASP A 88 9.92 -0.85 -15.29
CA ASP A 88 10.25 0.57 -15.06
C ASP A 88 9.06 1.46 -14.65
N GLY A 89 8.10 0.90 -13.91
CA GLY A 89 6.87 1.60 -13.49
C GLY A 89 5.80 1.68 -14.59
N VAL A 90 5.95 0.90 -15.66
CA VAL A 90 5.09 0.96 -16.85
C VAL A 90 4.44 -0.39 -17.17
N LEU A 91 3.12 -0.37 -17.35
CA LEU A 91 2.33 -1.48 -17.85
C LEU A 91 2.42 -1.53 -19.39
N GLN A 92 3.12 -2.54 -19.92
CA GLN A 92 3.40 -2.69 -21.36
C GLN A 92 2.21 -3.35 -22.10
N LEU A 93 1.46 -2.59 -22.88
CA LEU A 93 0.28 -3.07 -23.61
C LEU A 93 0.69 -3.79 -24.89
N ARG A 94 0.52 -5.12 -24.94
CA ARG A 94 0.81 -5.92 -26.14
C ARG A 94 -0.50 -6.29 -26.82
N ASP A 95 -0.42 -6.60 -28.11
CA ASP A 95 -1.59 -7.00 -28.89
C ASP A 95 -2.26 -8.28 -28.36
N GLU A 96 -1.48 -9.18 -27.76
CA GLU A 96 -1.98 -10.42 -27.13
C GLU A 96 -2.87 -10.17 -25.90
N ASP A 97 -2.74 -9.01 -25.24
CA ASP A 97 -3.56 -8.65 -24.08
C ASP A 97 -4.80 -7.85 -24.48
N ARG A 98 -4.95 -7.55 -25.77
CA ARG A 98 -6.04 -6.72 -26.28
C ARG A 98 -7.32 -7.52 -26.38
N GLU A 99 -8.35 -7.04 -25.70
CA GLU A 99 -9.67 -7.63 -25.67
C GLU A 99 -10.51 -7.19 -26.89
N PRO A 100 -11.59 -7.92 -27.25
CA PRO A 100 -12.46 -7.56 -28.37
C PRO A 100 -13.10 -6.17 -28.26
N ASP A 101 -13.27 -5.65 -27.05
CA ASP A 101 -13.78 -4.30 -26.78
C ASP A 101 -12.72 -3.19 -26.92
N GLY A 102 -11.48 -3.57 -27.25
CA GLY A 102 -10.36 -2.67 -27.44
C GLY A 102 -9.59 -2.33 -26.17
N THR A 103 -10.03 -2.78 -24.99
CA THR A 103 -9.26 -2.67 -23.75
C THR A 103 -8.07 -3.63 -23.74
N TYR A 104 -7.16 -3.46 -22.78
CA TYR A 104 -6.02 -4.34 -22.55
C TYR A 104 -6.09 -4.91 -21.14
N THR A 105 -6.09 -6.24 -21.00
CA THR A 105 -6.13 -6.92 -19.70
C THR A 105 -4.82 -7.63 -19.42
N LYS A 106 -4.13 -7.19 -18.36
CA LYS A 106 -2.85 -7.74 -17.91
C LYS A 106 -3.00 -8.51 -16.62
N LYS A 107 -2.25 -9.60 -16.49
CA LYS A 107 -2.00 -10.21 -15.18
C LYS A 107 -1.22 -9.23 -14.31
N VAL A 108 -1.72 -9.00 -13.09
CA VAL A 108 -1.05 -8.24 -12.04
C VAL A 108 -1.30 -8.94 -10.72
N ARG A 109 -0.24 -9.50 -10.12
CA ARG A 109 -0.32 -10.13 -8.81
C ARG A 109 -0.25 -9.08 -7.71
N TRP A 110 -0.91 -9.34 -6.59
CA TRP A 110 -0.94 -8.47 -5.43
C TRP A 110 -0.46 -9.21 -4.19
N ILE A 111 0.31 -8.52 -3.35
CA ILE A 111 0.78 -9.02 -2.06
C ILE A 111 0.10 -8.20 -0.97
N GLY A 112 -0.64 -8.85 -0.07
CA GLY A 112 -1.07 -8.29 1.19
C GLY A 112 -0.04 -8.60 2.27
N SER A 113 0.27 -7.65 3.15
CA SER A 113 1.17 -7.89 4.28
C SER A 113 0.72 -7.13 5.52
N GLY A 114 0.65 -7.84 6.64
CA GLY A 114 0.27 -7.27 7.94
C GLY A 114 -1.18 -6.76 8.01
N TYR A 115 -2.07 -7.15 7.09
CA TYR A 115 -3.46 -6.69 7.10
C TYR A 115 -4.45 -7.83 6.86
N THR A 116 -5.41 -7.94 7.78
CA THR A 116 -6.59 -8.79 7.67
C THR A 116 -7.80 -7.87 7.71
N GLY A 117 -8.77 -8.10 6.82
CA GLY A 117 -9.97 -7.29 6.76
C GLY A 117 -10.41 -6.96 5.34
N PRO A 118 -11.45 -6.12 5.20
CA PRO A 118 -11.96 -5.73 3.91
C PRO A 118 -10.95 -4.86 3.16
N VAL A 119 -10.85 -5.07 1.86
CA VAL A 119 -10.10 -4.24 0.92
C VAL A 119 -10.98 -3.90 -0.28
N LEU A 120 -10.79 -2.71 -0.84
CA LEU A 120 -11.41 -2.29 -2.08
C LEU A 120 -10.34 -1.72 -3.01
N VAL A 121 -10.25 -2.26 -4.23
CA VAL A 121 -9.38 -1.73 -5.29
C VAL A 121 -10.24 -1.06 -6.34
N ARG A 122 -10.07 0.25 -6.50
CA ARG A 122 -10.67 1.04 -7.58
C ARG A 122 -9.57 1.53 -8.50
N ALA A 123 -9.87 1.72 -9.77
CA ALA A 123 -8.91 2.25 -10.73
C ALA A 123 -9.58 3.25 -11.67
N ALA A 124 -8.82 4.25 -12.13
CA ALA A 124 -9.26 5.15 -13.18
C ALA A 124 -8.09 5.65 -14.02
N ARG A 125 -8.42 6.15 -15.22
CA ARG A 125 -7.52 7.00 -15.98
C ARG A 125 -7.50 8.40 -15.35
N ILE A 126 -6.32 9.01 -15.27
CA ILE A 126 -6.12 10.29 -14.56
C ILE A 126 -5.58 11.43 -15.45
N ASP A 127 -5.21 11.14 -16.70
CA ASP A 127 -4.76 12.12 -17.70
C ASP A 127 -5.82 12.40 -18.78
N GLY A 128 -7.05 11.92 -18.61
CA GLY A 128 -8.16 12.15 -19.54
C GLY A 128 -9.24 11.06 -19.53
N PRO A 129 -10.12 11.04 -20.54
CA PRO A 129 -11.18 10.06 -20.65
C PRO A 129 -10.65 8.64 -20.87
N GLY A 130 -11.22 7.67 -20.16
CA GLY A 130 -10.89 6.26 -20.31
C GLY A 130 -11.23 5.46 -19.05
N SER A 131 -11.38 4.15 -19.21
CA SER A 131 -11.62 3.22 -18.10
C SER A 131 -10.33 2.55 -17.63
N ALA A 132 -10.35 2.14 -16.37
CA ALA A 132 -9.43 1.17 -15.80
C ALA A 132 -10.13 0.32 -14.73
N ALA A 133 -9.63 -0.88 -14.47
CA ALA A 133 -10.10 -1.74 -13.39
C ALA A 133 -8.95 -2.59 -12.85
N GLY A 134 -8.93 -2.83 -11.54
CA GLY A 134 -8.11 -3.86 -10.89
C GLY A 134 -9.02 -4.92 -10.29
N ARG A 135 -8.72 -6.21 -10.49
CA ARG A 135 -9.55 -7.33 -9.99
C ARG A 135 -8.68 -8.43 -9.43
N PHE A 136 -9.13 -9.09 -8.37
CA PHE A 136 -8.53 -10.36 -7.92
C PHE A 136 -9.21 -11.51 -8.68
N SER A 137 -8.44 -12.50 -9.11
CA SER A 137 -8.91 -13.53 -10.04
C SER A 137 -9.82 -14.58 -9.40
N TYR A 138 -9.57 -14.93 -8.13
CA TYR A 138 -10.23 -16.05 -7.46
C TYR A 138 -10.99 -15.65 -6.19
N THR A 139 -11.01 -14.37 -5.87
CA THR A 139 -11.68 -13.85 -4.68
C THR A 139 -12.24 -12.46 -4.95
N GLY A 140 -13.13 -12.04 -4.07
CA GLY A 140 -13.77 -10.76 -4.14
C GLY A 140 -14.87 -10.65 -5.20
N GLU A 141 -15.47 -9.47 -5.22
CA GLU A 141 -16.68 -9.17 -5.96
C GLU A 141 -16.69 -7.70 -6.40
N PRO A 142 -17.40 -7.35 -7.49
CA PRO A 142 -17.61 -5.96 -7.85
C PRO A 142 -18.39 -5.23 -6.75
N ARG A 143 -17.86 -4.11 -6.28
CA ARG A 143 -18.50 -3.29 -5.23
C ARG A 143 -18.00 -1.85 -5.31
N ASP A 144 -18.87 -0.87 -5.11
CA ASP A 144 -18.51 0.56 -5.00
C ASP A 144 -17.65 1.09 -6.18
N GLY A 145 -17.86 0.55 -7.39
CA GLY A 145 -17.08 0.90 -8.59
C GLY A 145 -15.68 0.29 -8.67
N GLY A 146 -15.36 -0.67 -7.79
CA GLY A 146 -14.09 -1.40 -7.77
C GLY A 146 -14.29 -2.89 -7.51
N HIS A 147 -13.22 -3.54 -7.02
CA HIS A 147 -13.20 -4.95 -6.65
C HIS A 147 -12.92 -5.08 -5.16
N TYR A 148 -13.89 -5.61 -4.43
CA TYR A 148 -13.87 -5.75 -2.98
C TYR A 148 -13.54 -7.18 -2.59
N ALA A 149 -12.72 -7.38 -1.56
CA ALA A 149 -12.47 -8.69 -0.96
C ALA A 149 -12.26 -8.57 0.54
N VAL A 150 -12.39 -9.67 1.27
CA VAL A 150 -11.98 -9.75 2.68
C VAL A 150 -10.74 -10.63 2.77
N LEU A 151 -9.62 -10.04 3.17
CA LEU A 151 -8.38 -10.78 3.41
C LEU A 151 -8.49 -11.47 4.77
N SER A 152 -8.41 -12.80 4.78
CA SER A 152 -8.55 -13.62 5.99
C SER A 152 -7.22 -13.94 6.66
N ARG A 153 -6.10 -13.54 6.05
CA ARG A 153 -4.74 -13.75 6.54
C ARG A 153 -3.94 -12.45 6.40
N PRO A 154 -3.05 -12.15 7.36
CA PRO A 154 -2.26 -10.93 7.33
C PRO A 154 -1.34 -10.85 6.11
N ASP A 155 -0.80 -12.01 5.71
CA ASP A 155 -0.03 -12.16 4.49
C ASP A 155 -0.88 -12.91 3.45
N SER A 156 -1.00 -12.31 2.27
CA SER A 156 -1.82 -12.82 1.18
C SER A 156 -1.09 -12.69 -0.15
N ASP A 157 -1.15 -13.73 -0.98
CA ASP A 157 -0.72 -13.68 -2.37
C ASP A 157 -1.94 -13.84 -3.27
N LEU A 158 -2.27 -12.78 -4.00
CA LEU A 158 -3.53 -12.63 -4.72
C LEU A 158 -3.24 -12.49 -6.22
N PRO A 159 -3.47 -13.55 -7.01
CA PRO A 159 -3.54 -13.43 -8.45
C PRO A 159 -4.63 -12.43 -8.84
N GLY A 160 -4.33 -11.55 -9.78
CA GLY A 160 -5.25 -10.53 -10.23
C GLY A 160 -4.99 -10.08 -11.65
N THR A 161 -5.83 -9.16 -12.10
CA THR A 161 -5.72 -8.51 -13.39
C THR A 161 -5.85 -7.00 -13.26
N THR A 162 -5.29 -6.31 -14.26
CA THR A 162 -5.50 -4.90 -14.51
C THR A 162 -5.95 -4.72 -15.93
N THR A 163 -7.10 -4.08 -16.10
CA THR A 163 -7.65 -3.74 -17.41
C THR A 163 -7.56 -2.24 -17.60
N VAL A 164 -7.07 -1.79 -18.76
CA VAL A 164 -7.03 -0.36 -19.14
C VAL A 164 -7.57 -0.16 -20.55
N SER A 165 -8.15 1.02 -20.78
CA SER A 165 -8.70 1.41 -22.09
C SER A 165 -7.66 1.69 -23.18
N GLY A 166 -6.38 1.79 -22.85
CA GLY A 166 -5.30 2.03 -23.81
C GLY A 166 -4.08 2.69 -23.17
N PRO A 167 -3.18 3.29 -23.97
CA PRO A 167 -2.06 4.06 -23.46
C PRO A 167 -2.50 5.31 -22.68
N GLY A 168 -1.84 5.58 -21.55
CA GLY A 168 -2.16 6.73 -20.71
C GLY A 168 -1.59 6.65 -19.29
N CYS A 169 -2.02 7.58 -18.44
CA CYS A 169 -1.71 7.61 -17.01
C CYS A 169 -2.91 7.14 -16.20
N TYR A 170 -2.68 6.22 -15.28
CA TYR A 170 -3.71 5.55 -14.50
C TYR A 170 -3.35 5.53 -13.02
N ALA A 171 -4.36 5.39 -12.17
CA ALA A 171 -4.14 5.19 -10.76
C ALA A 171 -5.08 4.13 -10.19
N TYR A 172 -4.57 3.35 -9.24
CA TYR A 172 -5.39 2.66 -8.26
C TYR A 172 -5.64 3.57 -7.06
N GLN A 173 -6.82 3.44 -6.47
CA GLN A 173 -7.04 3.70 -5.06
C GLN A 173 -7.31 2.36 -4.37
N VAL A 174 -6.54 2.08 -3.33
CA VAL A 174 -6.62 0.86 -2.54
C VAL A 174 -7.02 1.24 -1.12
N ASP A 175 -8.19 0.80 -0.71
CA ASP A 175 -8.78 1.16 0.57
C ASP A 175 -8.88 -0.07 1.47
N GLY A 176 -8.70 0.15 2.77
CA GLY A 176 -9.09 -0.75 3.83
C GLY A 176 -9.72 0.05 4.98
N VAL A 177 -10.01 -0.58 6.11
CA VAL A 177 -10.65 0.12 7.24
C VAL A 177 -9.75 1.19 7.86
N SER A 178 -8.43 1.01 7.76
CA SER A 178 -7.42 1.84 8.43
C SER A 178 -6.50 2.59 7.46
N PHE A 179 -6.72 2.46 6.15
CA PHE A 179 -5.85 3.06 5.15
C PHE A 179 -6.60 3.37 3.85
N SER A 180 -6.06 4.34 3.11
CA SER A 180 -6.39 4.61 1.72
C SER A 180 -5.11 5.04 1.03
N VAL A 181 -4.72 4.34 -0.05
CA VAL A 181 -3.46 4.60 -0.75
C VAL A 181 -3.70 4.71 -2.24
N THR A 182 -3.03 5.69 -2.86
CA THR A 182 -3.03 5.88 -4.30
C THR A 182 -1.75 5.31 -4.90
N ILE A 183 -1.89 4.60 -6.02
CA ILE A 183 -0.77 4.03 -6.76
C ILE A 183 -0.93 4.42 -8.22
N VAL A 184 -0.03 5.27 -8.71
CA VAL A 184 -0.04 5.77 -10.08
C VAL A 184 0.90 4.91 -10.94
N PHE A 185 0.45 4.55 -12.13
CA PHE A 185 1.24 3.83 -13.12
C PHE A 185 0.94 4.36 -14.53
N ARG A 186 1.90 4.16 -15.44
CA ARG A 186 1.72 4.50 -16.85
C ARG A 186 1.43 3.23 -17.64
N ALA A 187 0.56 3.30 -18.64
CA ALA A 187 0.41 2.25 -19.65
C ALA A 187 0.95 2.77 -20.99
N VAL A 188 1.76 1.96 -21.67
CA VAL A 188 2.34 2.31 -22.98
C VAL A 188 2.21 1.13 -23.94
N PRO A 189 2.13 1.36 -25.25
CA PRO A 189 2.27 0.27 -26.22
C PRO A 189 3.61 -0.43 -26.01
N ALA A 190 3.61 -1.74 -25.94
CA ALA A 190 4.84 -2.50 -26.01
C ALA A 190 5.51 -2.21 -27.36
N ALA A 191 6.81 -1.92 -27.34
CA ALA A 191 7.57 -1.84 -28.58
C ALA A 191 7.40 -3.17 -29.32
N THR A 192 6.88 -3.13 -30.55
CA THR A 192 6.89 -4.31 -31.41
C THR A 192 8.33 -4.72 -31.58
N ALA A 193 8.73 -5.87 -31.02
CA ALA A 193 10.02 -6.44 -31.36
C ALA A 193 10.00 -6.64 -32.88
N SER A 194 10.80 -5.85 -33.61
CA SER A 194 11.03 -6.14 -35.03
C SER A 194 11.59 -7.56 -35.10
N PRO A 195 11.01 -8.46 -35.91
CA PRO A 195 11.66 -9.74 -36.16
C PRO A 195 13.00 -9.45 -36.84
N SER A 196 14.08 -9.94 -36.23
CA SER A 196 15.42 -9.98 -36.84
C SER A 196 15.46 -10.96 -38.01
#